data_AF-A0AA97BQ03-F1
#
_entry.id   AF-A0AA97BQ03-F1
#
_cell.length_a   1.000
_cell.length_b   1.000
_cell.length_c   1.000
_cell.angle_alpha   90.00
_cell.angle_beta   90.00
_cell.angle_gamma   90.00
#
_symmetry.space_group_name_H-M   'P 1'
#
loop_
_entity.id
_entity.type
_entity.pdbx_description
1 polymer ?
#
loop_
_entity_poly.entity_id
_entity_poly.type
_entity_poly.pdbx_seq_one_letter_code
_entity_poly.pdbx_strand_id
1 'polypeptide(L)' 'MAMQKGAKGLYISATPSENTVHFYQHLGCTLIAQPDPELFALEPEDIHFIYLFS' A
#
# COMPACT_ATOMS: atom_id res chain seq x y z
N MET A 1 -13.56 0.56 -11.88
CA MET A 1 -12.13 0.92 -11.77
C MET A 1 -11.47 -0.01 -10.74
N ALA A 2 -10.22 -0.46 -10.99
CA ALA A 2 -9.51 -1.59 -10.35
C ALA A 2 -10.20 -2.98 -10.43
N MET A 3 -11.29 -3.22 -9.68
CA MET A 3 -11.95 -4.55 -9.62
C MET A 3 -12.51 -5.00 -10.98
N GLN A 4 -12.94 -4.06 -11.82
CA GLN A 4 -13.43 -4.35 -13.18
C GLN A 4 -12.35 -4.85 -14.15
N LYS A 5 -11.07 -4.83 -13.77
CA LYS A 5 -9.94 -5.33 -14.59
C LYS A 5 -9.33 -6.63 -14.06
N GLY A 6 -9.98 -7.31 -13.11
CA GLY A 6 -9.44 -8.55 -12.51
C GLY A 6 -8.22 -8.32 -11.62
N ALA A 7 -8.02 -7.10 -11.12
CA ALA A 7 -6.97 -6.80 -10.15
C ALA A 7 -7.22 -7.61 -8.86
N LYS A 8 -6.15 -8.10 -8.24
CA LYS A 8 -6.21 -8.86 -6.97
C LYS A 8 -6.21 -7.95 -5.73
N GLY A 9 -6.01 -6.65 -5.93
CA GLY A 9 -5.87 -5.68 -4.85
C GLY A 9 -5.31 -4.34 -5.30
N LEU A 10 -4.94 -3.52 -4.33
CA LEU A 10 -4.27 -2.23 -4.47
C LEU A 10 -2.88 -2.28 -3.83
N TYR A 11 -1.94 -1.58 -4.43
CA TYR A 11 -0.66 -1.22 -3.85
C TYR A 11 -0.69 0.28 -3.52
N ILE A 12 -0.28 0.65 -2.32
CA ILE A 12 -0.42 2.00 -1.79
C ILE A 12 0.93 2.43 -1.23
N SER A 13 1.43 3.60 -1.61
CA SER A 13 2.52 4.33 -0.94
C SER A 13 1.94 5.52 -0.20
N ALA A 14 2.55 5.87 0.93
CA ALA A 14 2.18 7.05 1.69
C ALA A 14 3.31 7.55 2.58
N THR A 15 3.29 8.85 2.89
CA THR A 15 4.26 9.49 3.77
C THR A 15 4.25 8.86 5.18
N PRO A 16 5.44 8.59 5.76
CA PRO A 16 5.57 7.89 7.04
C PRO A 16 5.08 8.75 8.19
N SER A 17 3.90 8.41 8.71
CA SER A 17 3.43 8.91 10.00
C SER A 17 2.66 7.82 10.72
N GLU A 18 2.66 7.86 12.06
CA GLU A 18 1.88 6.91 12.85
C GLU A 18 0.40 6.96 12.44
N ASN A 19 -0.17 8.16 12.26
CA ASN A 19 -1.54 8.33 11.81
C ASN A 19 -1.81 7.71 10.43
N THR A 20 -0.85 7.82 9.50
CA THR A 20 -0.93 7.18 8.17
C THR A 20 -1.05 5.66 8.31
N VAL A 21 -0.22 5.06 9.18
CA VAL A 21 -0.23 3.62 9.42
C VAL A 21 -1.56 3.16 9.99
N HIS A 22 -2.03 3.79 11.07
CA HIS A 22 -3.30 3.44 11.71
C HIS A 22 -4.48 3.61 10.75
N PHE A 23 -4.50 4.69 9.96
CA PHE A 23 -5.54 4.95 8.97
C PHE A 23 -5.64 3.82 7.93
N TYR A 24 -4.53 3.44 7.29
CA TYR A 24 -4.55 2.39 6.27
C TYR A 24 -4.79 1.00 6.86
N GLN A 25 -4.28 0.71 8.06
CA GLN A 25 -4.61 -0.53 8.78
C GLN A 25 -6.10 -0.63 9.11
N HIS A 26 -6.74 0.47 9.51
CA HIS A 26 -8.18 0.51 9.77
C HIS A 26 -9.01 0.24 8.50
N LEU A 27 -8.50 0.63 7.33
CA LEU A 27 -9.09 0.31 6.03
C LEU A 27 -8.83 -1.14 5.57
N GLY A 28 -8.13 -1.95 6.38
CA GLY A 28 -7.78 -3.33 6.05
C GLY A 28 -6.52 -3.48 5.20
N CYS A 29 -5.74 -2.42 5.03
CA CYS A 29 -4.46 -2.51 4.33
C CYS A 29 -3.38 -3.12 5.26
N THR A 30 -2.47 -3.89 4.69
CA THR A 30 -1.33 -4.48 5.39
C THR A 30 -0.06 -3.74 5.04
N LEU A 31 0.65 -3.25 6.05
CA LEU A 31 1.97 -2.62 5.88
C LEU A 31 2.97 -3.68 5.40
N ILE A 32 3.75 -3.35 4.36
CA ILE A 32 4.77 -4.26 3.81
C ILE A 32 6.17 -3.78 4.21
N ALA A 33 6.96 -4.70 4.78
CA ALA A 33 8.34 -4.42 5.18
C ALA A 33 9.34 -4.45 4.00
N GLN A 34 8.95 -5.11 2.91
CA GLN A 34 9.75 -5.25 1.70
C GLN A 34 8.88 -4.82 0.50
N PRO A 35 8.89 -3.53 0.14
CA PRO A 35 8.19 -3.03 -1.03
C PRO A 35 8.78 -3.58 -2.32
N ASP A 36 8.00 -3.48 -3.40
CA ASP A 36 8.52 -3.76 -4.74
C ASP A 36 9.70 -2.83 -5.04
N PRO A 37 10.87 -3.33 -5.44
CA PRO A 37 12.08 -2.51 -5.60
C PRO A 37 11.94 -1.39 -6.64
N GLU A 38 11.16 -1.60 -7.71
CA GLU A 38 10.96 -0.59 -8.74
C GLU A 38 10.07 0.53 -8.23
N LEU A 39 9.00 0.20 -7.49
CA LEU A 39 8.11 1.19 -6.87
C LEU A 39 8.79 1.91 -5.71
N PHE A 40 9.59 1.21 -4.91
CA PHE A 40 10.35 1.81 -3.82
C PHE A 40 11.40 2.80 -4.36
N ALA A 41 12.04 2.51 -5.50
CA ALA A 41 12.99 3.43 -6.11
C ALA A 41 12.34 4.75 -6.56
N LEU A 42 11.03 4.75 -6.86
CA LEU A 42 10.28 5.95 -7.20
C LEU A 42 9.96 6.81 -5.97
N GLU A 43 9.65 6.16 -4.84
CA GLU A 43 9.20 6.82 -3.60
C GLU A 43 9.91 6.21 -2.37
N PRO A 44 11.24 6.39 -2.23
CA PRO A 44 12.04 5.69 -1.22
C PRO A 44 11.81 6.17 0.22
N GLU A 45 11.17 7.33 0.38
CA GLU A 45 10.84 7.91 1.69
C GLU A 45 9.47 7.47 2.20
N ASP A 46 8.67 6.83 1.34
CA ASP A 46 7.32 6.41 1.68
C ASP A 46 7.29 5.01 2.32
N ILE A 47 6.25 4.79 3.12
CA ILE A 47 5.87 3.45 3.59
C ILE A 47 4.84 2.86 2.64
N HIS A 48 4.84 1.54 2.50
CA HIS A 48 4.02 0.87 1.51
C HIS A 48 3.01 -0.09 2.16
N PHE A 49 1.86 -0.26 1.50
CA PHE A 49 0.79 -1.15 1.92
C PHE A 49 0.22 -1.94 0.75
N ILE A 50 -0.40 -3.07 1.07
CA ILE A 50 -1.25 -3.84 0.16
C ILE A 50 -2.67 -3.95 0.71
N TYR A 51 -3.66 -3.86 -0.18
CA TYR A 51 -5.06 -4.16 0.13
C TYR A 51 -5.57 -5.19 -0.87
N LEU A 52 -5.81 -6.43 -0.43
CA LEU A 52 -6.26 -7.50 -1.31
C LEU A 52 -7.78 -7.50 -1.40
N PHE A 53 -8.31 -7.65 -2.61
CA PHE A 53 -9.74 -7.84 -2.80
C PHE A 53 -10.08 -9.31 -2.51
N SER A 54 -10.93 -9.53 -1.52
CA SER A 54 -11.55 -10.81 -1.19
C SER A 54 -12.70 -11.14 -2.14
#